data_AF-A0A7X3T7A8-F1
#
_entry.id   AF-A0A7X3T7A8-F1
#
_cell.length_a   1.000
_cell.length_b   1.000
_cell.length_c   1.000
_cell.angle_alpha   90.00
_cell.angle_beta   90.00
_cell.angle_gamma   90.00
#
_symmetry.space_group_name_H-M   'P 1'
#
loop_
_entity.id
_entity.type
_entity.pdbx_description
1 polymer ?
#
loop_
_entity_poly.entity_id
_entity_poly.type
_entity_poly.pdbx_seq_one_letter_code
_entity_poly.pdbx_strand_id
1 'polypeptide(L)'
;MAQTTAEFLIEQGKAEGKAEGKAEGRAEGRAEGKQDAILKLLQLQFQHVPEVLSREIRNIHNLSLLDTLLEQAMTAQSLDEIDTHSAFNAN
;
A
#
# COMPACT_ATOMS: atom_id res chain seq x y z
N MET A 1 17.39 -22.64 38.64
CA MET A 1 16.18 -21.81 38.72
C MET A 1 15.43 -21.99 37.41
N ALA A 2 14.29 -22.67 37.44
CA ALA A 2 13.48 -22.88 36.24
C ALA A 2 12.82 -21.55 35.90
N GLN A 3 13.13 -20.98 34.72
CA GLN A 3 12.35 -19.88 34.16
C GLN A 3 10.88 -20.30 34.19
N THR A 4 10.05 -19.49 34.83
CA THR A 4 8.66 -19.86 35.07
C THR A 4 7.89 -19.78 33.75
N THR A 5 6.94 -20.69 33.54
CA THR A 5 6.08 -20.70 32.35
C THR A 5 5.39 -19.35 32.11
N ALA A 6 5.17 -18.57 33.17
CA ALA A 6 4.63 -17.21 33.12
C ALA A 6 5.61 -16.19 32.46
N GLU A 7 6.91 -16.26 32.76
CA GLU A 7 7.91 -15.39 32.13
C GLU A 7 8.05 -15.70 30.63
N PHE A 8 8.00 -16.97 30.26
CA PHE A 8 8.03 -17.41 28.87
C PHE A 8 6.83 -16.88 28.07
N LEU A 9 5.61 -16.96 28.62
CA LEU A 9 4.40 -16.45 27.98
C LEU A 9 4.42 -14.92 27.81
N ILE A 10 4.97 -14.18 28.78
CA ILE A 10 5.09 -12.71 28.70
C ILE A 10 6.12 -12.30 27.64
N GLU A 11 7.24 -13.01 27.53
CA GLU A 11 8.23 -12.75 26.48
C GLU A 11 7.67 -13.07 25.09
N GLN A 12 6.95 -14.18 24.94
CA GLN A 12 6.33 -14.58 23.68
C GLN A 12 5.30 -13.54 23.22
N GLY A 13 4.40 -13.09 24.09
CA GLY A 13 3.41 -12.06 23.74
C GLY A 13 4.03 -10.71 23.36
N LYS A 14 5.17 -10.33 23.96
CA LYS A 14 5.92 -9.11 23.57
C LYS A 14 6.59 -9.27 22.20
N ALA A 15 7.11 -10.45 21.90
CA ALA A 15 7.73 -10.74 20.62
C ALA A 15 6.70 -10.74 19.48
N GLU A 16 5.54 -11.35 19.72
CA GLU A 16 4.40 -11.38 18.79
C GLU A 16 3.86 -9.96 18.55
N GLY A 17 3.55 -9.19 19.60
CA GLY A 17 3.05 -7.81 19.44
C GLY A 17 4.04 -6.87 18.74
N LYS A 18 5.35 -7.07 18.91
CA LYS A 18 6.39 -6.30 18.19
C LYS A 18 6.52 -6.75 16.73
N ALA A 19 6.29 -8.02 16.43
CA ALA A 19 6.30 -8.54 15.07
C ALA A 19 5.09 -8.06 14.28
N GLU A 20 3.90 -8.11 14.88
CA GLU A 20 2.63 -7.61 14.33
C GLU A 20 2.70 -6.10 14.10
N GLY A 21 3.06 -5.30 15.12
CA GLY A 21 3.14 -3.85 14.96
C GLY A 21 4.19 -3.39 13.92
N LYS A 22 5.27 -4.16 13.75
CA LYS A 22 6.23 -3.91 12.66
C LYS A 22 5.71 -4.34 11.29
N ALA A 23 4.89 -5.39 11.22
CA ALA A 23 4.31 -5.86 9.96
C ALA A 23 3.24 -4.88 9.47
N GLU A 24 2.35 -4.45 10.36
CA GLU A 24 1.31 -3.45 10.10
C GLU A 24 1.90 -2.11 9.67
N GLY A 25 2.82 -1.54 10.46
CA GLY A 25 3.46 -0.26 10.11
C GLY A 25 4.27 -0.30 8.81
N ARG A 26 4.82 -1.47 8.43
CA ARG A 26 5.47 -1.63 7.12
C ARG A 26 4.47 -1.76 5.98
N ALA A 27 3.31 -2.38 6.21
CA ALA A 27 2.27 -2.53 5.19
C ALA A 27 1.62 -1.17 4.89
N GLU A 28 1.26 -0.43 5.93
CA GLU A 28 0.71 0.93 5.82
C GLU A 28 1.70 1.87 5.12
N GLY A 29 2.95 1.94 5.60
CA GLY A 29 3.96 2.79 4.98
C GLY A 29 4.30 2.41 3.52
N ARG A 30 4.15 1.14 3.14
CA ARG A 30 4.28 0.70 1.74
C ARG A 30 3.10 1.16 0.90
N ALA A 31 1.88 1.09 1.42
CA ALA A 31 0.70 1.54 0.69
C ALA A 31 0.77 3.04 0.45
N GLU A 32 0.98 3.84 1.49
CA GLU A 32 1.13 5.29 1.39
C GLU A 32 2.25 5.69 0.42
N GLY A 33 3.42 5.05 0.52
CA GLY A 33 4.54 5.32 -0.38
C GLY A 33 4.22 5.03 -1.85
N LYS A 34 3.46 3.97 -2.14
CA LYS A 34 3.02 3.65 -3.51
C LYS A 34 1.96 4.63 -4.00
N GLN A 35 0.99 4.99 -3.17
CA GLN A 35 -0.03 5.98 -3.51
C GLN A 35 0.62 7.31 -3.92
N ASP A 36 1.54 7.82 -3.10
CA ASP A 36 2.24 9.08 -3.39
C ASP A 36 3.11 8.96 -4.66
N ALA A 37 3.75 7.81 -4.91
CA ALA A 37 4.52 7.58 -6.13
C ALA A 37 3.64 7.61 -7.38
N ILE A 38 2.47 6.96 -7.36
CA ILE A 38 1.51 6.94 -8.47
C ILE A 38 1.03 8.36 -8.74
N LEU A 39 0.58 9.09 -7.71
CA LEU A 39 0.12 10.47 -7.87
C LEU A 39 1.21 11.38 -8.43
N LYS A 40 2.45 11.22 -7.97
CA LYS A 40 3.58 11.98 -8.49
C LYS A 40 3.83 11.68 -9.96
N LEU A 41 3.76 10.42 -10.36
CA LEU A 41 3.96 10.00 -11.75
C LEU A 41 2.86 10.57 -12.65
N LEU A 42 1.60 10.42 -12.27
CA LEU A 42 0.45 10.98 -13.01
C LEU A 42 0.56 12.50 -13.13
N GLN A 43 1.00 13.19 -12.08
CA GLN A 43 1.20 14.63 -12.10
C GLN A 43 2.37 15.05 -13.01
N LEU A 44 3.43 14.25 -13.11
CA LEU A 44 4.54 14.51 -14.02
C LEU A 44 4.14 14.28 -15.49
N GLN A 45 3.35 13.26 -15.76
CA GLN A 45 2.94 12.92 -17.13
C GLN A 45 1.82 13.81 -17.66
N PHE A 46 0.76 13.99 -16.88
CA PHE A 46 -0.47 14.66 -17.35
C PHE A 46 -0.58 16.10 -16.88
N GLN A 47 0.36 16.59 -16.05
CA GLN A 47 0.42 17.91 -15.40
C GLN A 47 -0.76 18.23 -14.44
N HIS A 48 -1.95 17.73 -14.73
CA HIS A 48 -3.16 17.92 -13.97
C HIS A 48 -3.81 16.57 -13.68
N VAL A 49 -3.84 16.18 -12.41
CA VAL A 49 -4.55 14.98 -11.94
C VAL A 49 -5.82 15.43 -11.25
N PRO A 50 -7.01 14.97 -11.68
CA PRO A 50 -8.26 15.28 -11.02
C PRO A 50 -8.22 14.94 -9.52
N GLU A 51 -8.80 15.81 -8.69
CA GLU A 51 -8.85 15.58 -7.24
C GLU A 51 -9.62 14.30 -6.88
N VAL A 52 -10.64 13.96 -7.67
CA VAL A 52 -11.42 12.73 -7.51
C VAL A 52 -10.53 11.50 -7.63
N LEU A 53 -9.77 11.40 -8.72
CA LEU A 53 -8.80 10.31 -8.95
C LEU A 53 -7.73 10.27 -7.85
N SER A 54 -7.25 11.45 -7.44
CA SER A 54 -6.25 11.54 -6.38
C SER A 54 -6.76 10.99 -5.04
N ARG A 55 -8.01 11.29 -4.71
CA ARG A 55 -8.67 10.79 -3.50
C ARG A 55 -8.93 9.28 -3.58
N GLU A 56 -9.33 8.78 -4.74
CA GLU A 56 -9.51 7.34 -4.95
C GLU A 56 -8.22 6.58 -4.70
N ILE A 57 -7.10 7.00 -5.31
CA ILE A 57 -5.79 6.37 -5.13
C ILE A 57 -5.38 6.36 -3.65
N ARG A 58 -5.55 7.47 -2.92
CA ARG A 58 -5.23 7.55 -1.49
C ARG A 58 -6.06 6.62 -0.60
N ASN A 59 -7.24 6.23 -1.04
CA ASN A 59 -8.10 5.30 -0.30
C ASN A 59 -7.80 3.82 -0.60
N ILE A 60 -6.90 3.53 -1.56
CA ILE A 60 -6.52 2.16 -1.90
C ILE A 60 -5.40 1.69 -0.98
N HIS A 61 -5.71 0.77 -0.07
CA HIS A 61 -4.71 0.14 0.80
C HIS A 61 -4.24 -1.24 0.29
N ASN A 62 -4.81 -1.71 -0.82
CA ASN A 62 -4.41 -2.97 -1.45
C ASN A 62 -3.11 -2.78 -2.24
N LEU A 63 -2.01 -3.33 -1.71
CA LEU A 63 -0.68 -3.21 -2.33
C LEU A 63 -0.61 -3.79 -3.74
N SER A 64 -1.32 -4.87 -4.04
CA SER A 64 -1.34 -5.47 -5.38
C SER A 64 -2.06 -4.59 -6.39
N LEU A 65 -3.17 -3.96 -5.98
CA LEU A 65 -3.87 -2.99 -6.83
C LEU A 65 -2.99 -1.75 -7.06
N LEU A 66 -2.29 -1.26 -6.03
CA LEU A 66 -1.34 -0.16 -6.18
C LEU A 66 -0.18 -0.51 -7.13
N ASP A 67 0.29 -1.75 -7.15
CA ASP A 67 1.29 -2.20 -8.13
C ASP A 67 0.75 -2.13 -9.56
N THR A 68 -0.45 -2.67 -9.80
CA THR A 68 -1.10 -2.59 -11.12
C THR A 68 -1.33 -1.14 -11.55
N LEU A 69 -1.79 -0.28 -10.64
CA LEU A 69 -1.98 1.15 -10.91
C LEU A 69 -0.66 1.87 -11.23
N LEU A 70 0.44 1.47 -10.59
CA LEU A 70 1.75 2.03 -10.88
C LEU A 70 2.21 1.64 -12.30
N GLU A 71 2.02 0.37 -12.68
CA GLU A 71 2.30 -0.10 -14.04
C GLU A 71 1.43 0.62 -15.08
N GLN A 72 0.12 0.73 -14.82
CA GLN A 72 -0.80 1.48 -15.67
C GLN A 72 -0.36 2.94 -15.80
N ALA A 73 -0.02 3.61 -14.70
CA ALA A 73 0.45 4.99 -14.74
C ALA A 73 1.77 5.16 -15.50
N MET A 74 2.57 4.10 -15.70
CA MET A 74 3.78 4.18 -16.54
C MET A 74 3.49 4.04 -18.03
N THR A 75 2.45 3.30 -18.41
CA THR A 75 2.13 2.99 -19.80
C THR A 75 0.93 3.75 -20.37
N ALA A 76 0.09 4.30 -19.51
CA ALA A 76 -1.14 4.98 -19.88
C ALA A 76 -0.85 6.22 -20.75
N GLN A 77 -1.63 6.40 -21.81
CA GLN A 77 -1.54 7.59 -22.66
C GLN A 77 -2.52 8.68 -22.23
N SER A 78 -3.44 8.35 -21.33
CA SER A 78 -4.47 9.23 -20.80
C SER A 78 -4.88 8.84 -19.38
N LEU A 79 -5.48 9.79 -18.64
CA LEU A 79 -6.01 9.51 -17.30
C LEU A 79 -7.22 8.57 -17.30
N ASP A 80 -7.94 8.48 -18.42
CA ASP A 80 -9.11 7.59 -18.57
C ASP A 80 -8.72 6.10 -18.61
N GLU A 81 -7.44 5.79 -18.86
CA GLU A 81 -6.89 4.43 -18.81
C GLU A 81 -6.54 3.96 -17.39
N ILE A 82 -6.58 4.87 -16.40
CA ILE A 82 -6.27 4.54 -15.00
C ILE A 82 -7.53 3.98 -14.33
N ASP A 83 -7.53 2.69 -14.05
CA ASP A 83 -8.67 2.01 -13.42
C ASP A 83 -8.39 1.73 -11.94
N THR A 84 -8.90 2.63 -11.08
CA THR A 84 -8.82 2.53 -9.61
C THR A 84 -9.67 1.41 -9.01
N HIS A 85 -10.52 0.77 -9.81
CA HIS A 85 -11.41 -0.32 -9.42
C HIS A 85 -11.02 -1.66 -10.04
N SER A 86 -9.88 -1.71 -10.77
CA SER A 86 -9.37 -2.90 -11.43
C SER A 86 -8.95 -3.99 -10.44
N ALA A 87 -9.92 -4.70 -9.87
CA ALA A 87 -9.66 -5.94 -9.18
C ALA A 87 -9.29 -6.99 -10.23
N PHE A 88 -8.00 -7.05 -10.58
CA PHE A 88 -7.40 -8.17 -11.31
C PHE A 88 -7.87 -8.31 -12.78
N ASN A 89 -7.21 -7.61 -13.71
CA ASN A 89 -7.08 -8.06 -15.10
C ASN A 89 -5.70 -8.69 -15.29
N ALA A 90 -5.49 -9.84 -14.67
CA ALA A 90 -4.43 -10.75 -15.09
C ALA A 90 -5.03 -11.71 -16.12
N ASN A 91 -4.61 -11.59 -17.37
CA ASN A 91 -4.79 -12.58 -18.42
C ASN A 91 -3.39 -13.08 -18.82
#